data_AF-A0A2X0L243-F1
#
_entry.id   AF-A0A2X0L243-F1
#
_cell.length_a   1.000
_cell.length_b   1.000
_cell.length_c   1.000
_cell.angle_alpha   90.00
_cell.angle_beta   90.00
_cell.angle_gamma   90.00
#
_symmetry.space_group_name_H-M   'P 1'
#
loop_
_entity.id
_entity.type
_entity.pdbx_description
1 polymer ?
#
loop_
_entity_poly.entity_id
_entity_poly.type
_entity_poly.pdbx_seq_one_letter_code
_entity_poly.pdbx_strand_id
1 'polypeptide(L)'
;MAPLPPTPLAPVGAVSSSLSTSRYLPAKSRASSFTTPSPSTSTWTPSSPAATPSTVTASGLRSLVYHGSLPLQIHVAANELPSKVDPTLIAAYYTQASRISYLPLLLHDIKAHFLDLALDQATAATINLHDLWFEHNGVPLKWHWPIGLLYDYHSASSASSSSSSSTSTQPTSSSPSPSPTSSSTRASPRSSPTRELLSVPHLSSSSPSSSSSSKPFKPLELPWKLTLHLKEPPKDALLLANGVEGCRACFMNMVKEADYVRWGSVKRVTNLRKEQQDGLWEGVVNNDLDKFWSIASRLVPPPPPTPTHNQPSSSFTTSSRASAPSSETYNSVKSVPLRLYLPDGGPVLQDQCPPLGENGQPLPLLSHLQHLLPLLFPPPPSQLSFEAPKPVLAELIVQGVIVPLDTEVGWLGACLAGADGWVGGVVRILG
;
A
#
# COMPACT_ATOMS: atom_id res chain seq x y z
N MET A 1 10.10 10.66 -41.82
CA MET A 1 10.57 9.45 -41.10
C MET A 1 9.34 8.70 -40.62
N ALA A 2 9.09 7.52 -41.19
CA ALA A 2 7.92 6.69 -40.88
C ALA A 2 8.16 5.86 -39.60
N PRO A 3 7.10 5.47 -38.85
CA PRO A 3 7.23 4.64 -37.66
C PRO A 3 7.50 3.17 -38.02
N LEU A 4 8.38 2.53 -37.24
CA LEU A 4 8.77 1.12 -37.40
C LEU A 4 7.66 0.17 -36.93
N PRO A 5 7.50 -1.02 -37.56
CA PRO A 5 6.50 -2.02 -37.19
C PRO A 5 6.89 -2.87 -35.96
N PRO A 6 5.91 -3.46 -35.24
CA PRO A 6 6.16 -4.27 -34.05
C PRO A 6 6.73 -5.65 -34.37
N THR A 7 7.68 -6.11 -33.57
CA THR A 7 8.36 -7.41 -33.65
C THR A 7 7.51 -8.53 -33.03
N PRO A 8 7.39 -9.73 -33.63
CA PRO A 8 6.57 -10.81 -33.10
C PRO A 8 7.24 -11.56 -31.93
N LEU A 9 6.41 -11.94 -30.95
CA LEU A 9 6.76 -12.77 -29.79
C LEU A 9 7.08 -14.22 -30.21
N ALA A 10 8.20 -14.76 -29.73
CA ALA A 10 8.58 -16.16 -29.92
C ALA A 10 7.87 -17.09 -28.90
N PRO A 11 7.58 -18.36 -29.25
CA PRO A 11 6.80 -19.26 -28.41
C PRO A 11 7.60 -19.83 -27.23
N VAL A 12 6.92 -19.97 -26.09
CA VAL A 12 7.45 -20.55 -24.85
C VAL A 12 7.63 -22.07 -25.03
N GLY A 13 8.87 -22.54 -24.90
CA GLY A 13 9.21 -23.96 -24.93
C GLY A 13 8.69 -24.69 -23.68
N ALA A 14 8.11 -25.87 -23.90
CA ALA A 14 7.62 -26.77 -22.87
C ALA A 14 8.73 -27.19 -21.90
N VAL A 15 8.48 -27.01 -20.59
CA VAL A 15 9.35 -27.51 -19.53
C VAL A 15 8.71 -28.76 -18.93
N SER A 16 9.46 -29.86 -18.98
CA SER A 16 9.09 -31.19 -18.50
C SER A 16 8.70 -31.20 -17.02
N SER A 17 7.56 -31.81 -16.74
CA SER A 17 6.91 -31.94 -15.44
C SER A 17 7.43 -33.15 -14.65
N SER A 18 8.11 -32.90 -13.53
CA SER A 18 8.22 -33.87 -12.42
C SER A 18 8.71 -33.16 -11.15
N LEU A 19 7.81 -32.50 -10.41
CA LEU A 19 8.06 -32.05 -9.05
C LEU A 19 6.76 -32.19 -8.24
N SER A 20 6.85 -32.97 -7.16
CA SER A 20 5.75 -33.39 -6.30
C SER A 20 5.18 -32.23 -5.46
N THR A 21 3.86 -32.06 -5.48
CA THR A 21 3.03 -31.06 -4.77
C THR A 21 3.08 -31.16 -3.24
N SER A 22 3.75 -32.19 -2.68
CA SER A 22 3.72 -32.51 -1.25
C SER A 22 4.55 -31.59 -0.33
N ARG A 23 5.26 -30.57 -0.87
CA ARG A 23 6.22 -29.75 -0.09
C ARG A 23 5.71 -28.42 0.45
N TYR A 24 4.44 -28.08 0.25
CA TYR A 24 3.87 -26.78 0.64
C TYR A 24 2.95 -26.83 1.87
N LEU A 25 3.17 -27.77 2.79
CA LEU A 25 2.50 -27.76 4.10
C LEU A 25 3.29 -26.89 5.08
N PRO A 26 2.70 -25.82 5.65
CA PRO A 26 3.31 -25.10 6.76
C PRO A 26 3.37 -25.99 8.02
N ALA A 27 4.41 -25.78 8.84
CA ALA A 27 4.58 -26.52 10.08
C ALA A 27 3.42 -26.25 11.06
N LYS A 28 2.90 -27.34 11.65
CA LYS A 28 1.78 -27.40 12.59
C LYS A 28 1.86 -26.32 13.67
N SER A 29 0.80 -25.49 13.80
CA SER A 29 0.56 -24.76 15.03
C SER A 29 0.26 -25.75 16.14
N ARG A 30 1.11 -25.76 17.18
CA ARG A 30 0.96 -26.64 18.34
C ARG A 30 -0.19 -26.11 19.20
N ALA A 31 -1.34 -26.76 19.14
CA ALA A 31 -2.43 -26.55 20.09
C ALA A 31 -1.92 -26.85 21.51
N SER A 32 -2.00 -25.84 22.39
CA SER A 32 -1.67 -25.96 23.81
C SER A 32 -2.97 -26.21 24.57
N SER A 33 -3.01 -27.29 25.35
CA SER A 33 -4.14 -27.72 26.17
C SER A 33 -4.52 -26.68 27.23
N PHE A 34 -5.80 -26.30 27.25
CA PHE A 34 -6.39 -25.45 28.29
C PHE A 34 -6.37 -26.18 29.64
N THR A 35 -5.68 -25.59 30.62
CA THR A 35 -5.87 -25.89 32.04
C THR A 35 -6.28 -24.59 32.71
N THR A 36 -7.46 -24.57 33.31
CA THR A 36 -8.03 -23.43 34.03
C THR A 36 -7.37 -23.27 35.41
N PRO A 37 -6.91 -22.06 35.79
CA PRO A 37 -6.71 -21.71 37.19
C PRO A 37 -7.80 -20.74 37.68
N SER A 38 -8.18 -20.94 38.94
CA SER A 38 -9.16 -20.19 39.75
C SER A 38 -8.81 -18.70 39.93
N PRO A 39 -9.78 -17.84 40.34
CA PRO A 39 -9.61 -16.40 40.27
C PRO A 39 -8.85 -15.87 41.50
N SER A 40 -7.72 -15.20 41.27
CA SER A 40 -7.09 -14.33 42.26
C SER A 40 -7.13 -12.88 41.78
N THR A 41 -7.87 -12.08 42.54
CA THR A 41 -8.03 -10.64 42.38
C THR A 41 -6.66 -9.96 42.42
N SER A 42 -6.22 -9.41 41.30
CA SER A 42 -5.01 -8.57 41.23
C SER A 42 -5.35 -7.25 40.54
N THR A 43 -5.27 -6.20 41.33
CA THR A 43 -5.42 -4.79 40.98
C THR A 43 -4.51 -4.42 39.81
N TRP A 44 -5.11 -3.92 38.74
CA TRP A 44 -4.40 -3.34 37.60
C TRP A 44 -3.63 -2.09 38.04
N THR A 45 -2.30 -2.17 38.01
CA THR A 45 -1.43 -0.99 37.99
C THR A 45 -0.88 -0.83 36.56
N PRO A 46 -1.12 0.31 35.89
CA PRO A 46 -0.55 0.54 34.57
C PRO A 46 0.92 0.94 34.74
N SER A 47 1.82 -0.04 34.68
CA SER A 47 3.25 0.22 34.50
C SER A 47 3.63 -0.06 33.04
N SER A 48 3.17 0.81 32.15
CA SER A 48 3.85 1.08 30.88
C SER A 48 4.31 2.52 30.91
N PRO A 49 5.62 2.81 30.94
CA PRO A 49 6.07 4.18 30.70
C PRO A 49 5.65 4.54 29.28
N ALA A 50 5.05 5.72 29.12
CA ALA A 50 4.74 6.29 27.81
C ALA A 50 5.98 6.17 26.91
N ALA A 51 5.84 5.46 25.78
CA ALA A 51 6.90 5.35 24.80
C ALA A 51 7.22 6.76 24.29
N THR A 52 8.34 7.33 24.73
CA THR A 52 9.06 8.37 23.97
C THR A 52 9.21 7.89 22.52
N PRO A 53 9.23 8.79 21.50
CA PRO A 53 9.42 8.39 20.11
C PRO A 53 10.83 7.81 19.94
N SER A 54 10.96 6.52 20.25
CA SER A 54 12.14 5.73 20.03
C SER A 54 12.44 5.80 18.55
N THR A 55 13.63 6.26 18.18
CA THR A 55 14.16 6.25 16.81
C THR A 55 13.98 4.86 16.20
N VAL A 56 12.87 4.64 15.48
CA VAL A 56 12.63 3.39 14.77
C VAL A 56 13.71 3.29 13.70
N THR A 57 14.58 2.29 13.84
CA THR A 57 15.62 2.06 12.85
C THR A 57 14.98 1.57 11.56
N ALA A 58 15.62 1.82 10.41
CA ALA A 58 15.13 1.31 9.15
C ALA A 58 15.09 -0.23 9.10
N SER A 59 15.90 -0.93 9.89
CA SER A 59 15.76 -2.38 10.10
C SER A 59 14.48 -2.73 10.88
N GLY A 60 14.11 -1.91 11.88
CA GLY A 60 12.86 -2.03 12.60
C GLY A 60 11.65 -1.81 11.69
N LEU A 61 11.69 -0.81 10.82
CA LEU A 61 10.63 -0.58 9.82
C LEU A 61 10.48 -1.78 8.87
N ARG A 62 11.58 -2.35 8.36
CA ARG A 62 11.52 -3.55 7.52
C ARG A 62 10.88 -4.73 8.24
N SER A 63 11.19 -4.92 9.52
CA SER A 63 10.56 -5.95 10.35
C SER A 63 9.05 -5.71 10.51
N LEU A 64 8.63 -4.45 10.75
CA LEU A 64 7.21 -4.08 10.82
C LEU A 64 6.48 -4.30 9.49
N VAL A 65 7.10 -3.94 8.37
CA VAL A 65 6.55 -4.19 7.02
C VAL A 65 6.36 -5.68 6.78
N TYR A 66 7.38 -6.47 7.11
CA TYR A 66 7.38 -7.92 6.87
C TYR A 66 6.33 -8.65 7.72
N HIS A 67 6.23 -8.31 9.01
CA HIS A 67 5.30 -8.95 9.94
C HIS A 67 3.91 -8.31 9.98
N GLY A 68 3.68 -7.22 9.23
CA GLY A 68 2.37 -6.59 9.13
C GLY A 68 1.31 -7.61 8.70
N SER A 69 0.19 -7.66 9.41
CA SER A 69 -0.88 -8.61 9.15
C SER A 69 -2.25 -7.94 9.05
N LEU A 70 -3.20 -8.67 8.47
CA LEU A 70 -4.59 -8.28 8.32
C LEU A 70 -5.50 -9.42 8.80
N PRO A 71 -6.46 -9.16 9.71
CA PRO A 71 -7.53 -10.10 9.99
C PRO A 71 -8.47 -10.18 8.78
N LEU A 72 -8.65 -11.37 8.23
CA LEU A 72 -9.56 -11.65 7.14
C LEU A 72 -10.80 -12.41 7.63
N GLN A 73 -11.95 -12.08 7.06
CA GLN A 73 -13.20 -12.81 7.21
C GLN A 73 -13.66 -13.25 5.82
N ILE A 74 -13.59 -14.54 5.55
CA ILE A 74 -13.87 -15.13 4.23
C ILE A 74 -15.20 -15.88 4.27
N HIS A 75 -16.12 -15.50 3.39
CA HIS A 75 -17.42 -16.15 3.21
C HIS A 75 -17.50 -16.83 1.86
N VAL A 76 -18.22 -17.94 1.73
CA VAL A 76 -18.53 -18.49 0.41
C VAL A 76 -19.65 -17.67 -0.24
N ALA A 77 -19.58 -17.45 -1.54
CA ALA A 77 -20.64 -16.79 -2.29
C ALA A 77 -21.99 -17.51 -2.07
N ALA A 78 -23.02 -16.75 -1.64
CA ALA A 78 -24.29 -17.33 -1.18
C ALA A 78 -25.04 -18.10 -2.27
N ASN A 79 -24.87 -17.73 -3.54
CA ASN A 79 -25.43 -18.39 -4.71
C ASN A 79 -24.74 -19.71 -5.07
N GLU A 80 -23.58 -20.01 -4.47
CA GLU A 80 -22.79 -21.22 -4.73
C GLU A 80 -22.87 -22.23 -3.59
N LEU A 81 -23.54 -21.87 -2.48
CA LEU A 81 -23.82 -22.79 -1.38
C LEU A 81 -24.92 -23.79 -1.77
N PRO A 82 -24.81 -25.07 -1.37
CA PRO A 82 -25.88 -26.05 -1.59
C PRO A 82 -27.17 -25.60 -0.89
N SER A 83 -28.32 -25.72 -1.57
CA SER A 83 -29.63 -25.23 -1.07
C SER A 83 -30.10 -25.83 0.26
N LYS A 84 -29.44 -26.89 0.74
CA LYS A 84 -29.72 -27.56 2.03
C LYS A 84 -28.98 -26.92 3.20
N VAL A 85 -28.00 -26.06 2.92
CA VAL A 85 -27.17 -25.44 3.96
C VAL A 85 -27.69 -24.03 4.22
N ASP A 86 -28.04 -23.76 5.47
CA ASP A 86 -28.37 -22.42 5.90
C ASP A 86 -27.10 -21.55 5.85
N PRO A 87 -27.07 -20.47 5.04
CA PRO A 87 -25.93 -19.56 4.97
C PRO A 87 -25.57 -18.94 6.32
N THR A 88 -26.51 -18.88 7.28
CA THR A 88 -26.26 -18.39 8.63
C THR A 88 -25.51 -19.39 9.53
N LEU A 89 -25.50 -20.68 9.17
CA LEU A 89 -24.76 -21.73 9.87
C LEU A 89 -23.31 -21.88 9.38
N ILE A 90 -23.01 -21.48 8.13
CA ILE A 90 -21.63 -21.35 7.63
C ILE A 90 -21.14 -19.93 7.97
N ALA A 91 -20.55 -19.75 9.16
CA ALA A 91 -20.34 -18.42 9.72
C ALA A 91 -19.26 -17.55 9.03
N ALA A 92 -18.20 -18.18 8.52
CA ALA A 92 -17.03 -17.61 7.80
C ALA A 92 -15.77 -18.38 8.21
N TYR A 93 -14.75 -18.33 7.35
CA TYR A 93 -13.38 -18.66 7.71
C TYR A 93 -12.64 -17.39 8.14
N TYR A 94 -12.06 -17.41 9.34
CA TYR A 94 -11.26 -16.30 9.88
C TYR A 94 -9.78 -16.69 9.90
N THR A 95 -8.92 -15.79 9.41
CA THR A 95 -7.48 -16.00 9.44
C THR A 95 -6.72 -14.69 9.57
N GLN A 96 -5.50 -14.75 10.08
CA GLN A 96 -4.54 -13.64 10.05
C GLN A 96 -3.65 -13.82 8.83
N ALA A 97 -3.76 -12.94 7.85
CA ALA A 97 -2.94 -12.98 6.65
C ALA A 97 -1.82 -11.95 6.72
N SER A 98 -0.60 -12.34 6.35
CA SER A 98 0.52 -11.40 6.22
C SER A 98 0.28 -10.45 5.04
N ARG A 99 0.52 -9.15 5.24
CA ARG A 99 0.33 -8.09 4.22
C ARG A 99 1.21 -8.31 2.99
N ILE A 100 2.41 -8.87 3.18
CA ILE A 100 3.36 -9.16 2.09
C ILE A 100 3.09 -10.50 1.39
N SER A 101 2.13 -11.29 1.90
CA SER A 101 1.72 -12.57 1.31
C SER A 101 0.65 -12.35 0.23
N TYR A 102 0.20 -13.44 -0.39
CA TYR A 102 -0.71 -13.45 -1.53
C TYR A 102 -1.92 -14.36 -1.28
N LEU A 103 -3.08 -13.97 -1.79
CA LEU A 103 -4.34 -14.72 -1.61
C LEU A 103 -4.28 -16.22 -2.01
N PRO A 104 -3.58 -16.64 -3.09
CA PRO A 104 -3.52 -18.05 -3.48
C PRO A 104 -2.91 -18.96 -2.40
N LEU A 105 -2.05 -18.41 -1.52
CA LEU A 105 -1.42 -19.16 -0.43
C LEU A 105 -2.41 -19.57 0.66
N LEU A 106 -3.57 -18.90 0.75
CA LEU A 106 -4.60 -19.22 1.73
C LEU A 106 -5.51 -20.37 1.27
N LEU A 107 -5.53 -20.69 -0.03
CA LEU A 107 -6.54 -21.58 -0.63
C LEU A 107 -6.48 -23.01 -0.10
N HIS A 108 -5.29 -23.53 0.17
CA HIS A 108 -5.13 -24.88 0.70
C HIS A 108 -5.74 -25.01 2.10
N ASP A 109 -5.43 -24.06 2.99
CA ASP A 109 -5.95 -24.04 4.36
C ASP A 109 -7.44 -23.76 4.41
N ILE A 110 -7.93 -22.86 3.54
CA ILE A 110 -9.37 -22.62 3.36
C ILE A 110 -10.06 -23.90 2.90
N LYS A 111 -9.52 -24.63 1.92
CA LYS A 111 -10.13 -25.88 1.48
C LYS A 111 -10.18 -26.90 2.62
N ALA A 112 -9.05 -27.17 3.26
CA ALA A 112 -8.92 -28.21 4.28
C ALA A 112 -9.69 -27.91 5.58
N HIS A 113 -9.77 -26.64 5.99
CA HIS A 113 -10.30 -26.25 7.30
C HIS A 113 -11.64 -25.51 7.23
N PHE A 114 -12.14 -25.22 6.04
CA PHE A 114 -13.43 -24.58 5.87
C PHE A 114 -14.29 -25.35 4.86
N LEU A 115 -13.86 -25.46 3.61
CA LEU A 115 -14.71 -26.05 2.56
C LEU A 115 -14.99 -27.54 2.77
N ASP A 116 -13.98 -28.32 3.14
CA ASP A 116 -14.13 -29.76 3.39
C ASP A 116 -14.99 -30.06 4.65
N LEU A 117 -15.21 -29.07 5.52
CA LEU A 117 -16.06 -29.19 6.71
C LEU A 117 -17.46 -28.59 6.50
N ALA A 118 -17.56 -27.52 5.71
CA ALA A 118 -18.79 -26.76 5.51
C ALA A 118 -19.65 -27.30 4.37
N LEU A 119 -19.04 -27.98 3.39
CA LEU A 119 -19.72 -28.51 2.21
C LEU A 119 -19.89 -30.03 2.34
N ASP A 120 -20.85 -30.59 1.59
CA ASP A 120 -21.00 -32.04 1.51
C ASP A 120 -19.82 -32.68 0.77
N GLN A 121 -19.56 -33.97 1.07
CA GLN A 121 -18.40 -34.70 0.55
C GLN A 121 -18.33 -34.73 -0.98
N ALA A 122 -19.47 -34.74 -1.69
CA ALA A 122 -19.49 -34.78 -3.15
C ALA A 122 -19.10 -33.42 -3.72
N THR A 123 -19.67 -32.33 -3.18
CA THR A 123 -19.30 -30.96 -3.57
C THR A 123 -17.85 -30.64 -3.23
N ALA A 124 -17.38 -30.97 -2.02
CA ALA A 124 -16.01 -30.71 -1.61
C ALA A 124 -14.97 -31.46 -2.48
N ALA A 125 -15.32 -32.64 -2.99
CA ALA A 125 -14.45 -33.44 -3.86
C ALA A 125 -14.32 -32.90 -5.28
N THR A 126 -15.28 -32.10 -5.77
CA THR A 126 -15.22 -31.51 -7.12
C THR A 126 -14.52 -30.16 -7.17
N ILE A 127 -14.23 -29.55 -6.02
CA ILE A 127 -13.59 -28.24 -5.93
C ILE A 127 -12.14 -28.31 -6.41
N ASN A 128 -11.84 -27.51 -7.43
CA ASN A 128 -10.50 -27.28 -7.92
C ASN A 128 -9.98 -25.93 -7.40
N LEU A 129 -8.83 -25.94 -6.71
CA LEU A 129 -8.22 -24.73 -6.16
C LEU A 129 -7.92 -23.65 -7.21
N HIS A 130 -7.69 -24.04 -8.47
CA HIS A 130 -7.41 -23.10 -9.56
C HIS A 130 -8.64 -22.30 -10.01
N ASP A 131 -9.84 -22.80 -9.74
CA ASP A 131 -11.11 -22.15 -10.09
C ASP A 131 -11.61 -21.23 -8.96
N LEU A 132 -11.00 -21.31 -7.77
CA LEU A 132 -11.34 -20.45 -6.64
C LEU A 132 -10.84 -19.03 -6.89
N TRP A 133 -11.62 -18.03 -6.49
CA TRP A 133 -11.21 -16.62 -6.57
C TRP A 133 -11.90 -15.77 -5.52
N PHE A 134 -11.32 -14.61 -5.21
CA PHE A 134 -11.80 -13.72 -4.15
C PHE A 134 -12.40 -12.44 -4.73
N GLU A 135 -13.45 -11.96 -4.09
CA GLU A 135 -14.15 -10.72 -4.40
C GLU A 135 -14.23 -9.85 -3.15
N HIS A 136 -14.20 -8.54 -3.34
CA HIS A 136 -14.58 -7.56 -2.32
C HIS A 136 -15.55 -6.55 -2.91
N ASN A 137 -16.76 -6.45 -2.34
CA ASN A 137 -17.81 -5.52 -2.76
C ASN A 137 -18.10 -5.53 -4.28
N GLY A 138 -18.24 -6.71 -4.89
CA GLY A 138 -18.51 -6.86 -6.32
C GLY A 138 -17.27 -6.74 -7.23
N VAL A 139 -16.08 -6.51 -6.66
CA VAL A 139 -14.84 -6.36 -7.45
C VAL A 139 -13.94 -7.59 -7.26
N PRO A 140 -13.61 -8.32 -8.34
CA PRO A 140 -12.64 -9.41 -8.30
C PRO A 140 -11.25 -8.93 -7.86
N LEU A 141 -10.66 -9.63 -6.88
CA LEU A 141 -9.35 -9.28 -6.34
C LEU A 141 -8.22 -9.85 -7.20
N LYS A 142 -7.30 -8.97 -7.60
CA LYS A 142 -6.11 -9.33 -8.37
C LYS A 142 -5.13 -10.12 -7.49
N TRP A 143 -5.22 -11.44 -7.53
CA TRP A 143 -4.47 -12.33 -6.64
C TRP A 143 -2.95 -12.20 -6.71
N HIS A 144 -2.40 -11.66 -7.80
CA HIS A 144 -0.96 -11.42 -7.98
C HIS A 144 -0.47 -10.16 -7.26
N TRP A 145 -1.35 -9.39 -6.63
CA TRP A 145 -0.99 -8.29 -5.74
C TRP A 145 -0.87 -8.79 -4.29
N PRO A 146 0.07 -8.25 -3.49
CA PRO A 146 0.14 -8.55 -2.07
C PRO A 146 -1.17 -8.20 -1.35
N ILE A 147 -1.54 -8.99 -0.34
CA ILE A 147 -2.79 -8.84 0.42
C ILE A 147 -2.91 -7.43 1.01
N GLY A 148 -1.82 -6.89 1.56
CA GLY A 148 -1.78 -5.54 2.11
C GLY A 148 -2.04 -4.46 1.07
N LEU A 149 -1.49 -4.62 -0.15
CA LEU A 149 -1.73 -3.69 -1.25
C LEU A 149 -3.19 -3.72 -1.70
N LEU A 150 -3.78 -4.92 -1.82
CA LEU A 150 -5.21 -5.05 -2.15
C LEU A 150 -6.07 -4.34 -1.10
N TYR A 151 -5.80 -4.56 0.18
CA TYR A 151 -6.54 -3.90 1.26
C TYR A 151 -6.41 -2.37 1.21
N ASP A 152 -5.19 -1.85 1.04
CA ASP A 152 -4.95 -0.41 0.97
C ASP A 152 -5.65 0.22 -0.25
N TYR A 153 -5.61 -0.46 -1.40
CA TYR A 153 -6.27 -0.05 -2.64
C TYR A 153 -7.79 0.06 -2.50
N HIS A 154 -8.42 -0.97 -1.93
CA HIS A 154 -9.87 -0.98 -1.71
C HIS A 154 -10.30 -0.04 -0.57
N SER A 155 -9.41 0.23 0.40
CA SER A 155 -9.64 1.25 1.44
C SER A 155 -9.64 2.65 0.87
N ALA A 156 -8.71 2.97 -0.03
CA ALA A 156 -8.67 4.27 -0.71
C ALA A 156 -9.87 4.48 -1.63
N SER A 157 -10.30 3.44 -2.36
CA SER A 157 -11.42 3.52 -3.31
C SER A 157 -12.80 3.57 -2.63
N SER A 158 -12.95 3.02 -1.42
CA SER A 158 -14.23 3.09 -0.69
C SER A 158 -14.51 4.48 -0.10
N ALA A 159 -13.49 5.34 0.00
CA ALA A 159 -13.66 6.70 0.51
C ALA A 159 -14.37 7.64 -0.49
N SER A 160 -14.25 7.38 -1.81
CA SER A 160 -14.84 8.22 -2.86
C SER A 160 -16.32 7.90 -3.15
N SER A 161 -16.74 6.65 -2.95
CA SER A 161 -18.09 6.15 -3.30
C SER A 161 -19.20 6.55 -2.32
N SER A 162 -18.89 7.20 -1.20
CA SER A 162 -19.88 7.62 -0.20
C SER A 162 -20.70 8.88 -0.56
N SER A 163 -20.67 9.33 -1.82
CA SER A 163 -21.28 10.62 -2.24
C SER A 163 -22.39 10.52 -3.31
N SER A 164 -22.99 9.34 -3.57
CA SER A 164 -24.06 9.24 -4.57
C SER A 164 -25.22 8.32 -4.15
N SER A 165 -26.06 8.78 -3.23
CA SER A 165 -27.47 8.39 -3.16
C SER A 165 -28.27 9.37 -2.30
N SER A 166 -28.59 10.54 -2.87
CA SER A 166 -29.77 11.30 -2.42
C SER A 166 -30.81 11.28 -3.54
N THR A 167 -31.81 10.43 -3.34
CA THR A 167 -33.02 10.38 -4.16
C THR A 167 -33.76 11.71 -4.00
N SER A 168 -33.71 12.55 -5.04
CA SER A 168 -34.53 13.76 -5.14
C SER A 168 -36.00 13.36 -5.21
N THR A 169 -36.71 13.53 -4.11
CA THR A 169 -38.18 13.63 -4.10
C THR A 169 -38.53 15.11 -4.08
N GLN A 170 -38.96 15.61 -5.24
CA GLN A 170 -39.63 16.90 -5.34
C GLN A 170 -40.94 16.89 -4.55
N PRO A 171 -41.30 18.02 -3.93
CA PRO A 171 -42.68 18.45 -3.90
C PRO A 171 -42.86 19.72 -4.73
N THR A 172 -43.95 19.69 -5.49
CA THR A 172 -44.53 20.74 -6.31
C THR A 172 -45.14 21.85 -5.45
N SER A 173 -45.00 23.11 -5.87
CA SER A 173 -46.11 24.11 -5.86
C SER A 173 -45.67 25.49 -6.40
N SER A 174 -46.28 25.83 -7.54
CA SER A 174 -46.84 27.14 -7.95
C SER A 174 -46.21 28.47 -7.51
N SER A 175 -45.68 29.18 -8.52
CA SER A 175 -45.63 30.65 -8.77
C SER A 175 -46.98 31.38 -8.49
N PRO A 176 -47.08 32.75 -8.49
CA PRO A 176 -46.20 33.72 -9.16
C PRO A 176 -45.86 35.06 -8.45
N SER A 177 -44.90 35.78 -9.05
CA SER A 177 -44.49 37.17 -8.80
C SER A 177 -45.64 38.19 -8.85
N PRO A 178 -45.38 39.45 -8.41
CA PRO A 178 -45.12 40.46 -9.43
C PRO A 178 -43.94 41.41 -9.12
N SER A 179 -43.57 42.11 -10.18
CA SER A 179 -42.37 42.91 -10.48
C SER A 179 -42.41 44.35 -9.89
N PRO A 180 -41.60 45.33 -10.38
CA PRO A 180 -40.51 45.96 -9.64
C PRO A 180 -40.77 47.45 -9.33
N THR A 181 -39.96 48.10 -8.50
CA THR A 181 -39.71 49.55 -8.66
C THR A 181 -38.47 50.07 -7.93
N SER A 182 -37.77 50.92 -8.66
CA SER A 182 -36.60 51.78 -8.41
C SER A 182 -36.49 52.49 -7.05
N SER A 183 -35.27 52.67 -6.55
CA SER A 183 -34.60 53.99 -6.57
C SER A 183 -33.18 53.96 -5.97
N SER A 184 -32.25 54.57 -6.71
CA SER A 184 -30.93 55.02 -6.29
C SER A 184 -30.98 55.83 -4.98
N THR A 185 -29.89 55.83 -4.19
CA THR A 185 -28.93 56.96 -4.16
C THR A 185 -27.73 56.62 -3.26
N ARG A 186 -26.55 56.63 -3.89
CA ARG A 186 -25.22 56.75 -3.26
C ARG A 186 -24.92 58.23 -3.08
N ALA A 187 -24.52 58.67 -1.88
CA ALA A 187 -23.54 59.74 -1.69
C ALA A 187 -23.15 59.91 -0.21
N SER A 188 -21.85 59.85 0.05
CA SER A 188 -21.17 60.40 1.24
C SER A 188 -21.12 61.95 1.16
N PRO A 189 -20.70 62.68 2.21
CA PRO A 189 -19.25 62.97 2.34
C PRO A 189 -18.69 63.16 3.78
N ARG A 190 -17.38 62.92 3.90
CA ARG A 190 -16.33 63.56 4.74
C ARG A 190 -16.68 64.16 6.12
N SER A 191 -15.97 63.74 7.17
CA SER A 191 -14.73 64.39 7.68
C SER A 191 -14.31 63.84 9.07
N SER A 192 -13.00 63.67 9.27
CA SER A 192 -12.27 63.16 10.46
C SER A 192 -11.96 64.30 11.46
N PRO A 193 -11.04 64.18 12.46
CA PRO A 193 -10.56 63.04 13.28
C PRO A 193 -10.49 63.40 14.81
N THR A 194 -10.05 62.49 15.68
CA THR A 194 -9.16 62.67 16.88
C THR A 194 -9.05 61.31 17.60
N ARG A 195 -7.92 60.59 17.49
CA ARG A 195 -6.85 60.35 18.52
C ARG A 195 -7.39 59.91 19.90
N GLU A 196 -6.90 58.86 20.56
CA GLU A 196 -5.50 58.46 20.76
C GLU A 196 -5.48 57.11 21.54
N LEU A 197 -4.77 56.07 21.09
CA LEU A 197 -4.41 54.93 21.94
C LEU A 197 -3.13 54.21 21.47
N LEU A 198 -2.22 54.06 22.44
CA LEU A 198 -1.48 52.85 22.85
C LEU A 198 -0.44 52.20 21.93
N SER A 199 0.79 52.26 22.42
CA SER A 199 1.62 51.13 22.88
C SER A 199 1.76 49.89 21.99
N VAL A 200 3.00 49.73 21.50
CA VAL A 200 3.57 48.53 20.88
C VAL A 200 3.56 47.34 21.85
N PRO A 201 3.30 46.10 21.38
CA PRO A 201 4.40 45.12 21.41
C PRO A 201 4.44 44.11 20.24
N HIS A 202 5.68 43.78 19.88
CA HIS A 202 6.23 42.49 19.45
C HIS A 202 5.45 41.61 18.44
N LEU A 203 5.94 41.58 17.20
CA LEU A 203 5.60 40.59 16.18
C LEU A 203 6.17 39.21 16.57
N SER A 204 5.33 38.31 17.05
CA SER A 204 5.55 36.87 16.97
C SER A 204 4.90 36.36 15.69
N SER A 205 5.69 35.88 14.74
CA SER A 205 5.24 35.27 13.49
C SER A 205 4.53 33.94 13.77
N SER A 206 3.22 33.99 14.00
CA SER A 206 2.35 32.83 13.92
C SER A 206 2.04 32.57 12.44
N SER A 207 2.68 31.56 11.86
CA SER A 207 2.29 30.98 10.57
C SER A 207 0.81 30.60 10.61
N PRO A 208 -0.02 31.02 9.64
CA PRO A 208 -1.39 30.54 9.57
C PRO A 208 -1.36 29.09 9.09
N SER A 209 -1.52 28.15 10.03
CA SER A 209 -1.89 26.77 9.72
C SER A 209 -3.29 26.78 9.12
N SER A 210 -3.39 26.80 7.79
CA SER A 210 -4.64 26.53 7.09
C SER A 210 -5.02 25.07 7.31
N SER A 211 -5.83 24.79 8.32
CA SER A 211 -6.45 23.48 8.52
C SER A 211 -7.50 23.28 7.44
N SER A 212 -7.10 22.71 6.30
CA SER A 212 -8.04 22.10 5.37
C SER A 212 -8.71 20.95 6.13
N SER A 213 -10.03 21.03 6.30
CA SER A 213 -10.82 19.98 6.93
C SER A 213 -10.99 18.80 5.95
N SER A 214 -9.90 18.11 5.62
CA SER A 214 -9.98 16.85 4.90
C SER A 214 -10.53 15.80 5.85
N LYS A 215 -11.46 14.96 5.36
CA LYS A 215 -11.99 13.85 6.17
C LYS A 215 -10.82 12.94 6.58
N PRO A 216 -10.67 12.61 7.88
CA PRO A 216 -9.60 11.71 8.32
C PRO A 216 -9.73 10.38 7.59
N PHE A 217 -8.59 9.82 7.18
CA PHE A 217 -8.55 8.51 6.55
C PHE A 217 -9.15 7.47 7.51
N LYS A 218 -10.25 6.84 7.09
CA LYS A 218 -10.83 5.69 7.78
C LYS A 218 -10.53 4.44 6.93
N PRO A 219 -9.59 3.58 7.35
CA PRO A 219 -9.38 2.29 6.70
C PRO A 219 -10.66 1.45 6.66
N LEU A 220 -10.72 0.45 5.79
CA LEU A 220 -11.82 -0.53 5.79
C LEU A 220 -11.98 -1.15 7.18
N GLU A 221 -13.23 -1.39 7.58
CA GLU A 221 -13.50 -2.04 8.86
C GLU A 221 -12.92 -3.45 8.87
N LEU A 222 -12.26 -3.78 9.98
CA LEU A 222 -11.66 -5.08 10.21
C LEU A 222 -12.64 -5.95 11.02
N PRO A 223 -12.66 -7.28 10.80
CA PRO A 223 -11.88 -8.04 9.82
C PRO A 223 -12.26 -7.71 8.37
N TRP A 224 -11.29 -7.73 7.45
CA TRP A 224 -11.54 -7.44 6.04
C TRP A 224 -12.39 -8.55 5.43
N LYS A 225 -13.60 -8.19 5.01
CA LYS A 225 -14.60 -9.11 4.49
C LYS A 225 -14.34 -9.41 3.01
N LEU A 226 -14.15 -10.69 2.73
CA LEU A 226 -13.93 -11.23 1.39
C LEU A 226 -14.99 -12.27 1.07
N THR A 227 -15.45 -12.27 -0.18
CA THR A 227 -16.27 -13.36 -0.74
C THR A 227 -15.37 -14.29 -1.53
N LEU A 228 -15.47 -15.59 -1.27
CA LEU A 228 -14.82 -16.66 -1.99
C LEU A 228 -15.82 -17.30 -2.95
N HIS A 229 -15.47 -17.30 -4.21
CA HIS A 229 -16.16 -18.02 -5.25
C HIS A 229 -15.43 -19.33 -5.54
N LEU A 230 -16.20 -20.38 -5.82
CA LEU A 230 -15.72 -21.75 -6.00
C LEU A 230 -15.60 -22.16 -7.47
N LYS A 231 -16.12 -21.34 -8.40
CA LYS A 231 -16.13 -21.60 -9.84
C LYS A 231 -16.15 -20.32 -10.67
N GLU A 232 -16.01 -20.50 -11.98
CA GLU A 232 -16.20 -19.47 -13.00
C GLU A 232 -15.43 -18.16 -12.74
N PRO A 233 -14.08 -18.21 -12.58
CA PRO A 233 -13.30 -16.99 -12.38
C PRO A 233 -13.49 -16.01 -13.56
N PRO A 234 -13.73 -14.71 -13.28
CA PRO A 234 -13.95 -13.70 -14.31
C PRO A 234 -12.68 -13.53 -15.16
N LYS A 235 -12.69 -14.12 -16.36
CA LYS A 235 -11.50 -14.22 -17.24
C LYS A 235 -11.08 -12.90 -17.85
N ASP A 236 -11.94 -11.90 -17.83
CA ASP A 236 -11.70 -10.52 -18.25
C ASP A 236 -10.92 -9.73 -17.18
N ALA A 237 -11.18 -10.00 -15.89
CA ALA A 237 -10.51 -9.35 -14.76
C ALA A 237 -9.30 -10.13 -14.22
N LEU A 238 -9.38 -11.47 -14.23
CA LEU A 238 -8.37 -12.39 -13.70
C LEU A 238 -7.70 -13.16 -14.85
N LEU A 239 -6.76 -12.50 -15.50
CA LEU A 239 -6.08 -13.00 -16.71
C LEU A 239 -5.12 -14.17 -16.45
N LEU A 240 -4.71 -14.36 -15.21
CA LEU A 240 -3.75 -15.38 -14.82
C LEU A 240 -4.46 -16.46 -13.99
N ALA A 241 -4.09 -17.72 -14.21
CA ALA A 241 -4.63 -18.85 -13.45
C ALA A 241 -4.26 -18.74 -11.96
N ASN A 242 -5.25 -18.80 -11.09
CA ASN A 242 -5.03 -18.71 -9.66
C ASN A 242 -4.31 -19.97 -9.17
N GLY A 243 -3.16 -19.85 -8.51
CA GLY A 243 -2.38 -21.00 -8.05
C GLY A 243 -1.05 -20.62 -7.45
N VAL A 244 -0.52 -21.48 -6.58
CA VAL A 244 0.71 -21.21 -5.82
C VAL A 244 1.93 -21.11 -6.75
N GLU A 245 2.01 -21.97 -7.76
CA GLU A 245 3.10 -21.99 -8.74
C GLU A 245 3.10 -20.73 -9.62
N GLY A 246 1.92 -20.33 -10.11
CA GLY A 246 1.74 -19.08 -10.86
C GLY A 246 2.08 -17.86 -10.00
N CYS A 247 1.65 -17.88 -8.74
CA CYS A 247 1.98 -16.85 -7.76
C CYS A 247 3.49 -16.73 -7.52
N ARG A 248 4.19 -17.86 -7.33
CA ARG A 248 5.64 -17.90 -7.18
C ARG A 248 6.36 -17.35 -8.40
N ALA A 249 5.91 -17.71 -9.60
CA ALA A 249 6.48 -17.18 -10.84
C ALA A 249 6.30 -15.66 -10.94
N CYS A 250 5.10 -15.15 -10.62
CA CYS A 250 4.82 -13.71 -10.57
C CYS A 250 5.72 -13.00 -9.55
N PHE A 251 5.81 -13.52 -8.32
CA PHE A 251 6.70 -13.00 -7.28
C PHE A 251 8.15 -12.90 -7.76
N MET A 252 8.70 -13.97 -8.34
CA MET A 252 10.08 -13.96 -8.84
C MET A 252 10.28 -12.99 -10.01
N ASN A 253 9.26 -12.77 -10.84
CA ASN A 253 9.30 -11.76 -11.89
C ASN A 253 9.34 -10.35 -11.29
N MET A 254 8.53 -10.08 -10.25
CA MET A 254 8.56 -8.79 -9.55
C MET A 254 9.90 -8.52 -8.88
N VAL A 255 10.50 -9.53 -8.24
CA VAL A 255 11.83 -9.42 -7.63
C VAL A 255 12.89 -9.07 -8.68
N LYS A 256 12.84 -9.71 -9.86
CA LYS A 256 13.76 -9.41 -10.98
C LYS A 256 13.52 -8.02 -11.55
N GLU A 257 12.27 -7.63 -11.75
CA GLU A 257 11.94 -6.30 -12.27
C GLU A 257 12.41 -5.20 -11.31
N ALA A 258 12.19 -5.38 -10.00
CA ALA A 258 12.67 -4.47 -8.98
C ALA A 258 14.22 -4.40 -8.94
N ASP A 259 14.91 -5.53 -9.14
CA ASP A 259 16.38 -5.57 -9.27
C ASP A 259 16.85 -4.78 -10.50
N TYR A 260 16.16 -4.95 -11.63
CA TYR A 260 16.45 -4.19 -12.84
C TYR A 260 16.22 -2.70 -12.64
N VAL A 261 15.14 -2.28 -11.99
CA VAL A 261 14.88 -0.86 -11.71
C VAL A 261 15.95 -0.27 -10.77
N ARG A 262 16.34 -1.00 -9.71
CA ARG A 262 17.39 -0.55 -8.78
C ARG A 262 18.76 -0.43 -9.43
N TRP A 263 19.17 -1.42 -10.23
CA TRP A 263 20.58 -1.55 -10.63
C TRP A 263 20.81 -1.45 -12.14
N GLY A 264 19.73 -1.41 -12.93
CA GLY A 264 19.73 -1.50 -14.40
C GLY A 264 20.13 -2.87 -14.92
N SER A 265 20.08 -3.89 -14.06
CA SER A 265 20.42 -5.28 -14.39
C SER A 265 19.77 -6.22 -13.40
N VAL A 266 19.37 -7.40 -13.85
CA VAL A 266 18.84 -8.49 -13.00
C VAL A 266 19.94 -9.38 -12.40
N LYS A 267 21.22 -9.00 -12.58
CA LYS A 267 22.36 -9.84 -12.23
C LYS A 267 22.42 -10.22 -10.76
N ARG A 268 21.96 -9.36 -9.84
CA ARG A 268 22.00 -9.70 -8.41
C ARG A 268 21.05 -10.85 -8.12
N VAL A 269 19.84 -10.81 -8.71
CA VAL A 269 18.86 -11.90 -8.58
C VAL A 269 19.28 -13.14 -9.36
N THR A 270 19.73 -13.02 -10.62
CA THR A 270 20.06 -14.19 -11.44
C THR A 270 21.33 -14.91 -10.98
N ASN A 271 22.22 -14.24 -10.26
CA ASN A 271 23.40 -14.86 -9.66
C ASN A 271 23.09 -15.60 -8.33
N LEU A 272 21.88 -15.45 -7.78
CA LEU A 272 21.45 -16.27 -6.65
C LEU A 272 21.30 -17.72 -7.09
N ARG A 273 21.78 -18.65 -6.26
CA ARG A 273 21.55 -20.09 -6.47
C ARG A 273 20.06 -20.41 -6.39
N LYS A 274 19.65 -21.52 -6.99
CA LYS A 274 18.24 -21.96 -6.96
C LYS A 274 17.74 -22.06 -5.51
N GLU A 275 18.53 -22.63 -4.60
CA GLU A 275 18.16 -22.75 -3.19
C GLU A 275 17.92 -21.39 -2.52
N GLN A 276 18.62 -20.34 -2.96
CA GLN A 276 18.44 -18.99 -2.45
C GLN A 276 17.20 -18.31 -3.05
N GLN A 277 16.94 -18.50 -4.34
CA GLN A 277 15.71 -18.01 -4.97
C GLN A 277 14.48 -18.68 -4.33
N ASP A 278 14.57 -19.99 -4.08
CA ASP A 278 13.56 -20.77 -3.38
C ASP A 278 13.42 -20.28 -1.93
N GLY A 279 14.53 -19.99 -1.26
CA GLY A 279 14.55 -19.42 0.09
C GLY A 279 13.85 -18.06 0.22
N LEU A 280 13.93 -17.18 -0.80
CA LEU A 280 13.16 -15.92 -0.82
C LEU A 280 11.65 -16.20 -0.79
N TRP A 281 11.19 -17.09 -1.66
CA TRP A 281 9.78 -17.47 -1.73
C TRP A 281 9.31 -18.18 -0.45
N GLU A 282 10.08 -19.15 0.03
CA GLU A 282 9.77 -19.89 1.25
C GLU A 282 9.74 -19.00 2.49
N GLY A 283 10.58 -17.96 2.54
CA GLY A 283 10.50 -16.93 3.58
C GLY A 283 9.11 -16.29 3.60
N VAL A 284 8.63 -15.82 2.45
CA VAL A 284 7.29 -15.19 2.33
C VAL A 284 6.18 -16.17 2.70
N VAL A 285 6.22 -17.41 2.18
CA VAL A 285 5.19 -18.43 2.45
C VAL A 285 5.08 -18.76 3.94
N ASN A 286 6.22 -18.88 4.63
CA ASN A 286 6.25 -19.25 6.05
C ASN A 286 6.28 -18.04 7.00
N ASN A 287 6.22 -16.81 6.46
CA ASN A 287 6.40 -15.57 7.22
C ASN A 287 7.71 -15.55 8.05
N ASP A 288 8.80 -16.09 7.49
CA ASP A 288 10.11 -16.22 8.10
C ASP A 288 11.05 -15.10 7.63
N LEU A 289 11.11 -14.03 8.43
CA LEU A 289 11.90 -12.83 8.15
C LEU A 289 13.39 -13.14 8.08
N ASP A 290 13.93 -13.95 8.99
CA ASP A 290 15.37 -14.21 9.06
C ASP A 290 15.84 -14.98 7.83
N LYS A 291 15.09 -16.00 7.43
CA LYS A 291 15.35 -16.74 6.21
C LYS A 291 15.29 -15.84 4.99
N PHE A 292 14.22 -15.05 4.86
CA PHE A 292 14.05 -14.12 3.75
C PHE A 292 15.19 -13.10 3.69
N TRP A 293 15.50 -12.44 4.81
CA TRP A 293 16.42 -11.32 4.85
C TRP A 293 17.90 -11.73 4.74
N SER A 294 18.24 -12.96 5.14
CA SER A 294 19.57 -13.55 4.89
C SER A 294 19.95 -13.59 3.40
N ILE A 295 18.95 -13.54 2.51
CA ILE A 295 19.11 -13.54 1.05
C ILE A 295 18.79 -12.15 0.48
N ALA A 296 17.66 -11.55 0.86
CA ALA A 296 17.18 -10.28 0.32
C ALA A 296 18.12 -9.09 0.60
N SER A 297 18.90 -9.15 1.68
CA SER A 297 19.94 -8.16 2.00
C SER A 297 21.02 -7.99 0.92
N ARG A 298 21.15 -8.95 0.00
CA ARG A 298 22.06 -8.87 -1.16
C ARG A 298 21.46 -8.12 -2.35
N LEU A 299 20.13 -7.97 -2.37
CA LEU A 299 19.37 -7.40 -3.48
C LEU A 299 18.94 -5.97 -3.22
N VAL A 300 18.59 -5.68 -1.96
CA VAL A 300 18.07 -4.40 -1.50
C VAL A 300 19.22 -3.58 -0.92
N PRO A 301 19.33 -2.27 -1.22
CA PRO A 301 20.38 -1.43 -0.65
C PRO A 301 20.29 -1.38 0.88
N PRO A 302 21.41 -1.14 1.58
CA PRO A 302 21.40 -1.03 3.02
C PRO A 302 20.56 0.17 3.45
N PRO A 303 19.96 0.10 4.65
CA PRO A 303 19.17 1.20 5.18
C PRO A 303 20.07 2.41 5.51
N PRO A 304 19.49 3.61 5.72
CA PRO A 304 20.24 4.73 6.29
C PRO A 304 20.93 4.34 7.61
N PRO A 305 22.13 4.88 7.89
CA PRO A 305 22.79 4.68 9.17
C PRO A 305 21.90 5.22 10.30
N THR A 306 21.80 4.48 11.41
CA THR A 306 21.08 4.96 12.59
C THR A 306 21.77 6.20 13.15
N PRO A 307 21.05 7.29 13.44
CA PRO A 307 21.64 8.45 14.10
C PRO A 307 22.12 8.03 15.50
N THR A 308 23.43 7.86 15.65
CA THR A 308 24.06 7.68 16.95
C THR A 308 24.04 9.05 17.63
N HIS A 309 23.26 9.20 18.70
CA HIS A 309 23.07 10.45 19.46
C HIS A 309 24.36 11.03 20.10
N ASN A 310 25.56 10.55 19.76
CA ASN A 310 26.82 10.97 20.39
C ASN A 310 27.91 11.43 19.40
N GLN A 311 27.57 11.84 18.17
CA GLN A 311 28.54 12.57 17.35
C GLN A 311 28.20 14.07 17.31
N PRO A 312 29.11 14.96 17.75
CA PRO A 312 28.93 16.38 17.57
C PRO A 312 28.88 16.66 16.06
N SER A 313 27.93 17.49 15.65
CA SER A 313 27.74 17.96 14.29
C SER A 313 29.01 18.66 13.81
N SER A 314 29.95 17.93 13.19
CA SER A 314 31.09 18.56 12.54
C SER A 314 30.67 18.97 11.14
N SER A 315 30.56 20.29 10.98
CA SER A 315 30.42 21.04 9.75
C SER A 315 31.22 20.45 8.58
N PHE A 316 30.63 20.55 7.39
CA PHE A 316 31.21 20.27 6.08
C PHE A 316 32.71 20.62 6.01
N THR A 317 33.56 19.60 5.85
CA THR A 317 34.93 19.76 5.36
C THR A 317 35.03 19.13 3.97
N THR A 318 35.19 19.97 2.95
CA THR A 318 35.69 19.56 1.64
C THR A 318 37.13 19.09 1.77
N SER A 319 37.43 17.82 1.54
CA SER A 319 38.80 17.34 1.24
C SER A 319 38.82 15.99 0.51
N SER A 320 39.31 16.07 -0.73
CA SER A 320 40.18 15.14 -1.47
C SER A 320 40.11 13.62 -1.25
N ARG A 321 39.71 12.93 -2.33
CA ARG A 321 40.36 11.76 -2.96
C ARG A 321 41.13 10.79 -2.04
N ALA A 322 40.41 9.83 -1.50
CA ALA A 322 40.90 8.49 -1.21
C ALA A 322 39.84 7.47 -1.68
N SER A 323 40.23 6.58 -2.58
CA SER A 323 39.38 5.51 -3.09
C SER A 323 39.16 4.44 -2.02
N ALA A 324 38.28 4.73 -1.05
CA ALA A 324 37.62 3.68 -0.30
C ALA A 324 36.64 2.95 -1.24
N PRO A 325 36.41 1.63 -1.11
CA PRO A 325 35.30 1.00 -1.82
C PRO A 325 34.04 1.75 -1.40
N SER A 326 33.38 2.42 -2.34
CA SER A 326 32.17 3.19 -2.07
C SER A 326 31.18 2.28 -1.37
N SER A 327 30.96 2.49 -0.06
CA SER A 327 29.93 1.78 0.67
C SER A 327 28.61 2.09 -0.01
N GLU A 328 27.93 1.05 -0.53
CA GLU A 328 26.62 1.24 -1.15
C GLU A 328 25.70 1.90 -0.12
N THR A 329 25.05 2.99 -0.53
CA THR A 329 24.03 3.67 0.29
C THR A 329 22.65 3.41 -0.30
N TYR A 330 21.58 3.75 0.43
CA TYR A 330 20.23 3.70 -0.14
C TYR A 330 20.03 4.60 -1.36
N ASN A 331 20.87 5.62 -1.53
CA ASN A 331 20.86 6.53 -2.68
C ASN A 331 21.73 6.04 -3.86
N SER A 332 22.40 4.88 -3.73
CA SER A 332 23.26 4.33 -4.79
C SER A 332 22.49 3.57 -5.87
N VAL A 333 21.17 3.44 -5.75
CA VAL A 333 20.31 2.83 -6.78
C VAL A 333 20.09 3.79 -7.95
N LYS A 334 19.89 3.25 -9.15
CA LYS A 334 19.53 4.03 -10.34
C LYS A 334 18.13 4.62 -10.23
N SER A 335 17.18 3.79 -9.80
CA SER A 335 15.79 4.18 -9.58
C SER A 335 15.21 3.37 -8.43
N VAL A 336 14.31 3.99 -7.67
CA VAL A 336 13.49 3.34 -6.66
C VAL A 336 12.37 2.56 -7.38
N PRO A 337 12.16 1.26 -7.09
CA PRO A 337 11.02 0.52 -7.61
C PRO A 337 9.73 0.96 -6.91
N LEU A 338 9.07 1.93 -7.52
CA LEU A 338 7.83 2.53 -7.04
C LEU A 338 6.74 2.33 -8.08
N ARG A 339 5.58 1.84 -7.63
CA ARG A 339 4.35 1.76 -8.41
C ARG A 339 3.26 2.55 -7.72
N LEU A 340 2.57 3.41 -8.48
CA LEU A 340 1.43 4.17 -7.99
C LEU A 340 0.14 3.56 -8.51
N TYR A 341 -0.74 3.18 -7.59
CA TYR A 341 -2.04 2.59 -7.86
C TYR A 341 -3.11 3.67 -7.71
N LEU A 342 -3.72 4.03 -8.82
CA LEU A 342 -4.80 5.03 -8.87
C LEU A 342 -6.15 4.35 -8.57
N PRO A 343 -7.10 5.06 -7.91
CA PRO A 343 -8.41 4.51 -7.59
C PRO A 343 -9.24 4.22 -8.85
N ASP A 344 -10.38 3.55 -8.66
CA ASP A 344 -11.41 3.33 -9.68
C ASP A 344 -10.91 2.62 -10.96
N GLY A 345 -9.89 1.77 -10.82
CA GLY A 345 -9.32 1.02 -11.93
C GLY A 345 -8.43 1.86 -12.85
N GLY A 346 -7.97 3.01 -12.37
CA GLY A 346 -6.98 3.82 -13.08
C GLY A 346 -5.69 3.05 -13.39
N PRO A 347 -4.92 3.50 -14.39
CA PRO A 347 -3.68 2.82 -14.77
C PRO A 347 -2.69 2.82 -13.60
N VAL A 348 -1.94 1.73 -13.47
CA VAL A 348 -0.79 1.68 -12.56
C VAL A 348 0.33 2.50 -13.18
N LEU A 349 0.78 3.54 -12.47
CA LEU A 349 1.88 4.37 -12.92
C LEU A 349 3.21 3.80 -12.40
N GLN A 350 4.18 3.70 -13.30
CA GLN A 350 5.54 3.26 -13.00
C GLN A 350 6.48 4.06 -13.89
N ASP A 351 7.08 5.09 -13.33
CA ASP A 351 8.09 5.92 -14.01
C ASP A 351 9.44 5.82 -13.28
N GLN A 352 10.50 6.34 -13.90
CA GLN A 352 11.80 6.44 -13.25
C GLN A 352 11.71 7.37 -12.03
N CYS A 353 12.15 6.85 -10.89
CA CYS A 353 12.16 7.54 -9.61
C CYS A 353 13.60 7.54 -9.08
N PRO A 354 14.50 8.41 -9.58
CA PRO A 354 15.85 8.48 -9.07
C PRO A 354 15.84 8.87 -7.59
N PRO A 355 16.72 8.29 -6.75
CA PRO A 355 16.74 8.59 -5.31
C PRO A 355 17.23 10.02 -5.00
N LEU A 356 17.96 10.64 -5.93
CA LEU A 356 18.51 11.97 -5.83
C LEU A 356 17.93 12.87 -6.93
N GLY A 357 17.71 14.14 -6.62
CA GLY A 357 17.35 15.17 -7.59
C GLY A 357 18.56 15.62 -8.43
N GLU A 358 18.32 16.55 -9.36
CA GLU A 358 19.35 17.08 -10.27
C GLU A 358 20.52 17.77 -9.55
N ASN A 359 20.27 18.31 -8.35
CA ASN A 359 21.26 18.93 -7.47
C ASN A 359 22.05 17.93 -6.61
N GLY A 360 21.80 16.62 -6.79
CA GLY A 360 22.43 15.55 -6.00
C GLY A 360 21.91 15.41 -4.58
N GLN A 361 20.85 16.14 -4.19
CA GLN A 361 20.20 15.99 -2.88
C GLN A 361 19.13 14.89 -2.91
N PRO A 362 18.79 14.27 -1.76
CA PRO A 362 17.69 13.31 -1.70
C PRO A 362 16.40 13.88 -2.28
N LEU A 363 15.77 13.15 -3.19
CA LEU A 363 14.55 13.58 -3.87
C LEU A 363 13.35 13.44 -2.92
N PRO A 364 12.63 14.52 -2.56
CA PRO A 364 11.40 14.42 -1.78
C PRO A 364 10.29 13.76 -2.59
N LEU A 365 9.44 12.99 -1.91
CA LEU A 365 8.29 12.32 -2.50
C LEU A 365 7.35 13.30 -3.22
N LEU A 366 7.11 14.47 -2.64
CA LEU A 366 6.28 15.52 -3.24
C LEU A 366 6.75 15.90 -4.63
N SER A 367 8.05 16.12 -4.81
CA SER A 367 8.61 16.54 -6.10
C SER A 367 8.37 15.50 -7.19
N HIS A 368 8.50 14.21 -6.83
CA HIS A 368 8.22 13.12 -7.75
C HIS A 368 6.71 13.02 -8.08
N LEU A 369 5.84 13.15 -7.07
CA LEU A 369 4.39 13.11 -7.26
C LEU A 369 3.86 14.31 -8.05
N GLN A 370 4.44 15.50 -7.89
CA GLN A 370 4.13 16.69 -8.69
C GLN A 370 4.44 16.50 -10.17
N HIS A 371 5.51 15.76 -10.49
CA HIS A 371 5.87 15.42 -11.86
C HIS A 371 4.86 14.45 -12.49
N LEU A 372 4.49 13.38 -11.77
CA LEU A 372 3.63 12.32 -12.30
C LEU A 372 2.14 12.67 -12.26
N LEU A 373 1.69 13.40 -11.25
CA LEU A 373 0.28 13.66 -10.95
C LEU A 373 0.05 15.15 -10.64
N PRO A 374 0.40 16.08 -11.54
CA PRO A 374 0.35 17.53 -11.29
C PRO A 374 -1.05 18.06 -10.96
N LEU A 375 -2.11 17.34 -11.34
CA LEU A 375 -3.48 17.71 -11.02
C LEU A 375 -3.85 17.40 -9.56
N LEU A 376 -3.24 16.35 -8.98
CA LEU A 376 -3.48 15.95 -7.59
C LEU A 376 -2.44 16.57 -6.65
N PHE A 377 -1.23 16.77 -7.14
CA PHE A 377 -0.11 17.39 -6.46
C PHE A 377 0.34 18.60 -7.29
N PRO A 378 -0.31 19.77 -7.13
CA PRO A 378 0.03 20.94 -7.92
C PRO A 378 1.46 21.42 -7.63
N PRO A 379 2.23 21.80 -8.67
CA PRO A 379 3.52 22.42 -8.47
C PRO A 379 3.34 23.81 -7.83
N PRO A 380 4.36 24.30 -7.10
CA PRO A 380 4.31 25.65 -6.55
C PRO A 380 4.15 26.69 -7.67
N PRO A 381 3.39 27.77 -7.43
CA PRO A 381 3.26 28.85 -8.40
C PRO A 381 4.63 29.42 -8.76
N SER A 382 4.81 29.82 -10.03
CA SER A 382 6.05 30.47 -10.46
C SER A 382 6.28 31.73 -9.60
N GLN A 383 7.54 32.04 -9.27
CA GLN A 383 7.87 33.18 -8.39
C GLN A 383 7.33 34.55 -8.89
N LEU A 384 7.02 34.65 -10.18
CA LEU A 384 6.47 35.85 -10.82
C LEU A 384 4.93 35.86 -10.87
N SER A 385 4.27 34.79 -10.43
CA SER A 385 2.82 34.69 -10.42
C SER A 385 2.25 35.12 -9.07
N PHE A 386 1.13 35.84 -9.10
CA PHE A 386 0.36 36.22 -7.92
C PHE A 386 -0.70 35.17 -7.54
N GLU A 387 -0.63 33.98 -8.16
CA GLU A 387 -1.55 32.88 -7.85
C GLU A 387 -1.23 32.30 -6.47
N ALA A 388 -2.27 32.10 -5.66
CA ALA A 388 -2.12 31.38 -4.41
C ALA A 388 -1.72 29.92 -4.68
N PRO A 389 -0.87 29.30 -3.85
CA PRO A 389 -0.55 27.88 -3.97
C PRO A 389 -1.83 27.03 -3.95
N LYS A 390 -1.99 26.17 -4.96
CA LYS A 390 -3.10 25.23 -5.00
C LYS A 390 -2.87 24.15 -3.93
N PRO A 391 -3.91 23.71 -3.20
CA PRO A 391 -3.77 22.68 -2.19
C PRO A 391 -3.46 21.33 -2.82
N VAL A 392 -2.75 20.47 -2.08
CA VAL A 392 -2.61 19.06 -2.43
C VAL A 392 -3.95 18.36 -2.26
N LEU A 393 -4.36 17.61 -3.29
CA LEU A 393 -5.67 16.97 -3.40
C LEU A 393 -5.60 15.44 -3.24
N ALA A 394 -4.44 14.89 -2.94
CA ALA A 394 -4.27 13.46 -2.70
C ALA A 394 -3.19 13.18 -1.66
N GLU A 395 -3.23 12.00 -1.09
CA GLU A 395 -2.19 11.46 -0.23
C GLU A 395 -1.74 10.10 -0.74
N LEU A 396 -0.55 9.67 -0.31
CA LEU A 396 0.01 8.38 -0.69
C LEU A 396 -0.02 7.43 0.51
N ILE A 397 -0.65 6.27 0.33
CA ILE A 397 -0.68 5.19 1.32
C ILE A 397 0.31 4.11 0.90
N VAL A 398 1.23 3.75 1.78
CA VAL A 398 2.20 2.67 1.59
C VAL A 398 2.18 1.79 2.84
N GLN A 399 1.99 0.48 2.69
CA GLN A 399 1.97 -0.46 3.83
C GLN A 399 0.94 -0.08 4.90
N GLY A 400 -0.22 0.41 4.50
CA GLY A 400 -1.31 0.85 5.38
C GLY A 400 -1.10 2.18 6.10
N VAL A 401 -0.02 2.92 5.81
CA VAL A 401 0.25 4.23 6.43
C VAL A 401 0.30 5.35 5.40
N ILE A 402 -0.18 6.53 5.78
CA ILE A 402 -0.04 7.75 4.98
C ILE A 402 1.43 8.21 5.05
N VAL A 403 2.05 8.35 3.89
CA VAL A 403 3.46 8.75 3.79
C VAL A 403 3.57 10.27 3.75
N PRO A 404 4.36 10.90 4.65
CA PRO A 404 4.64 12.34 4.58
C PRO A 404 5.27 12.73 3.24
N LEU A 405 4.82 13.84 2.66
CA LEU A 405 5.22 14.25 1.31
C LEU A 405 6.68 14.75 1.23
N ASP A 406 7.30 15.08 2.37
CA ASP A 406 8.71 15.42 2.52
C ASP A 406 9.62 14.17 2.66
N THR A 407 9.06 12.97 2.72
CA THR A 407 9.83 11.71 2.77
C THR A 407 10.76 11.58 1.57
N GLU A 408 12.02 11.23 1.80
CA GLU A 408 12.99 10.94 0.73
C GLU A 408 12.60 9.65 -0.01
N VAL A 409 12.50 9.69 -1.34
CA VAL A 409 12.09 8.51 -2.13
C VAL A 409 13.10 7.36 -2.03
N GLY A 410 14.40 7.66 -1.95
CA GLY A 410 15.44 6.66 -1.74
C GLY A 410 15.27 5.93 -0.40
N TRP A 411 14.97 6.67 0.66
CA TRP A 411 14.67 6.11 1.98
C TRP A 411 13.41 5.25 1.95
N LEU A 412 12.35 5.74 1.29
CA LEU A 412 11.08 5.03 1.12
C LEU A 412 11.29 3.67 0.46
N GLY A 413 12.06 3.66 -0.64
CA GLY A 413 12.44 2.44 -1.36
C GLY A 413 13.27 1.45 -0.53
N ALA A 414 14.14 1.97 0.33
CA ALA A 414 14.95 1.12 1.20
C ALA A 414 14.17 0.57 2.39
N CYS A 415 13.16 1.28 2.91
CA CYS A 415 12.53 0.95 4.19
C CYS A 415 11.15 0.31 4.06
N LEU A 416 10.34 0.70 3.07
CA LEU A 416 8.93 0.32 2.95
C LEU A 416 8.60 -0.57 1.74
N ALA A 417 9.61 -1.00 0.98
CA ALA A 417 9.41 -1.98 -0.08
C ALA A 417 8.87 -3.30 0.49
N GLY A 418 7.91 -3.91 -0.22
CA GLY A 418 7.40 -5.24 0.08
C GLY A 418 8.44 -6.33 -0.19
N ALA A 419 8.07 -7.58 0.10
CA ALA A 419 8.96 -8.73 -0.10
C ALA A 419 9.32 -8.97 -1.59
N ASP A 420 8.48 -8.51 -2.51
CA ASP A 420 8.74 -8.51 -3.95
C ASP A 420 9.72 -7.40 -4.41
N GLY A 421 10.15 -6.54 -3.48
CA GLY A 421 11.09 -5.46 -3.71
C GLY A 421 10.46 -4.19 -4.27
N TRP A 422 9.14 -4.08 -4.35
CA TRP A 422 8.43 -2.89 -4.81
C TRP A 422 7.85 -2.08 -3.66
N VAL A 423 7.86 -0.75 -3.79
CA VAL A 423 6.99 0.12 -3.01
C VAL A 423 5.67 0.24 -3.77
N GLY A 424 4.62 -0.36 -3.26
CA GLY A 424 3.25 -0.19 -3.77
C GLY A 424 2.58 0.99 -3.08
N GLY A 425 2.51 2.13 -3.76
CA GLY A 425 1.87 3.34 -3.27
C GLY A 425 0.45 3.48 -3.80
N VAL A 426 -0.55 3.48 -2.92
CA VAL A 426 -1.95 3.71 -3.27
C VAL A 426 -2.24 5.20 -3.17
N VAL A 427 -2.71 5.80 -4.26
CA VAL A 427 -3.09 7.22 -4.28
C VAL A 427 -4.52 7.34 -3.77
N ARG A 428 -4.72 8.07 -2.67
CA ARG A 428 -6.05 8.40 -2.14
C ARG A 428 -6.37 9.85 -2.45
N ILE A 429 -7.45 10.10 -3.19
CA ILE A 429 -7.94 11.44 -3.48
C ILE A 429 -8.66 11.98 -2.23
N LEU A 430 -8.33 13.22 -1.85
CA LEU A 430 -8.97 13.95 -0.77
C LEU A 430 -10.23 14.62 -1.31
N GLY A 431 -11.38 14.24 -0.76
CA GLY A 431 -12.70 14.77 -1.12
C GLY A 431 -13.28 15.73 -0.12
#